data_AF-A0A3C1GEI0-F1
#
_entry.id   AF-A0A3C1GEI0-F1
#
_cell.length_a   1.000
_cell.length_b   1.000
_cell.length_c   1.000
_cell.angle_alpha   90.00
_cell.angle_beta   90.00
_cell.angle_gamma   90.00
#
_symmetry.space_group_name_H-M   'P 1'
#
loop_
_entity.id
_entity.type
_entity.pdbx_description
1 polymer ?
#
loop_
_entity_poly.entity_id
_entity_poly.type
_entity_poly.pdbx_seq_one_letter_code
_entity_poly.pdbx_strand_id
1 'polypeptide(L)' 'MRLAYFDCPSGAAGDMILGALVDAGVPFEALREGLGKLDLRGYSLERREVMK' A
#
# COMPACT_ATOMS: atom_id res chain seq x y z
N MET A 1 -6.92 -19.22 -8.11
CA MET A 1 -7.13 -18.16 -7.09
C MET A 1 -5.76 -17.59 -6.73
N ARG A 2 -5.62 -16.27 -6.58
CA ARG A 2 -4.36 -15.63 -6.15
C ARG A 2 -4.60 -14.97 -4.78
N LEU A 3 -3.71 -15.19 -3.82
CA LEU A 3 -3.84 -14.72 -2.44
C LEU A 3 -2.58 -13.90 -2.08
N ALA A 4 -2.77 -12.72 -1.49
CA ALA A 4 -1.70 -12.00 -0.80
C ALA A 4 -1.65 -12.50 0.64
N TYR A 5 -0.52 -13.09 1.05
CA TYR A 5 -0.32 -13.62 2.39
C TYR A 5 0.86 -12.90 3.05
N PHE A 6 0.61 -12.29 4.21
CA PHE A 6 1.65 -11.63 5.01
C PHE A 6 2.14 -12.59 6.09
N ASP A 7 3.33 -13.17 5.90
CA ASP A 7 4.03 -13.91 6.95
C ASP A 7 4.86 -12.95 7.79
N CYS A 8 4.22 -12.34 8.79
CA CYS A 8 4.82 -11.29 9.62
C CYS A 8 4.66 -11.65 11.11
N PRO A 9 5.51 -12.51 11.67
CA PRO A 9 5.35 -13.03 13.04
C PRO A 9 5.43 -11.95 14.13
N SER A 10 6.11 -10.85 13.84
CA SER A 10 6.21 -9.66 14.69
C SER A 10 5.26 -8.52 14.28
N GLY A 11 4.29 -8.81 13.40
CA GLY A 11 3.40 -7.81 12.80
C GLY A 11 4.04 -7.06 11.62
N ALA A 12 3.22 -6.28 10.91
CA ALA A 12 3.65 -5.40 9.83
C ALA A 12 3.07 -4.00 10.02
N ALA A 13 3.93 -2.99 10.00
CA ALA A 13 3.54 -1.58 10.03
C ALA A 13 2.86 -1.17 8.71
N GLY A 14 2.06 -0.10 8.76
CA GLY A 14 1.25 0.33 7.62
C GLY A 14 2.07 0.75 6.39
N ASP A 15 3.23 1.35 6.60
CA ASP A 15 4.19 1.70 5.55
C ASP A 15 4.84 0.46 4.92
N MET A 16 5.14 -0.57 5.70
CA MET A 16 5.63 -1.86 5.18
C MET A 16 4.58 -2.54 4.29
N ILE A 17 3.31 -2.54 4.71
CA ILE A 17 2.20 -3.06 3.89
C ILE A 17 2.03 -2.22 2.62
N LEU A 18 2.05 -0.89 2.74
CA LEU A 18 1.91 0.00 1.59
C LEU A 18 3.04 -0.22 0.58
N GLY A 19 4.28 -0.33 1.05
CA GLY A 19 5.44 -0.63 0.21
C GLY A 19 5.32 -1.98 -0.50
N ALA A 20 4.88 -3.03 0.20
CA ALA A 20 4.67 -4.34 -0.39
C ALA A 20 3.57 -4.34 -1.48
N LEU A 21 2.48 -3.57 -1.30
CA LEU A 21 1.44 -3.43 -2.32
C LEU A 21 1.94 -2.68 -3.55
N VAL A 22 2.78 -1.65 -3.35
CA VAL A 22 3.42 -0.92 -4.47
C VAL A 22 4.37 -1.85 -5.24
N ASP A 23 5.20 -2.62 -4.54
CA ASP A 23 6.13 -3.59 -5.14
C ASP A 23 5.39 -4.70 -5.91
N ALA A 24 4.24 -5.16 -5.36
CA ALA A 24 3.36 -6.11 -6.03
C ALA A 24 2.63 -5.53 -7.28
N GLY A 25 2.81 -4.24 -7.59
CA GLY A 25 2.26 -3.60 -8.77
C GLY A 25 0.77 -3.22 -8.65
N VAL A 26 0.27 -3.02 -7.43
CA VAL A 26 -1.12 -2.59 -7.22
C VAL A 26 -1.35 -1.22 -7.89
N PRO A 27 -2.43 -1.05 -8.68
CA PRO A 27 -2.74 0.24 -9.30
C PRO A 27 -2.92 1.36 -8.27
N PHE A 28 -2.42 2.56 -8.61
CA PHE A 28 -2.48 3.73 -7.72
C PHE A 28 -3.91 4.07 -7.26
N GLU A 29 -4.89 3.97 -8.15
CA GLU A 29 -6.30 4.21 -7.82
C GLU A 29 -6.83 3.23 -6.77
N ALA A 30 -6.42 1.96 -6.84
CA ALA A 30 -6.81 0.96 -5.85
C ALA A 30 -6.18 1.24 -4.48
N LEU A 31 -4.94 1.75 -4.44
CA LEU A 31 -4.32 2.23 -3.20
C LEU A 31 -5.08 3.43 -2.63
N ARG A 32 -5.45 4.40 -3.47
CA ARG A 32 -6.21 5.59 -3.04
C ARG A 32 -7.57 5.20 -2.47
N GLU A 33 -8.33 4.36 -3.15
CA GLU A 33 -9.62 3.86 -2.67
C GLU A 33 -9.50 3.03 -1.40
N GLY A 34 -8.46 2.19 -1.31
CA GLY A 34 -8.18 1.38 -0.12
C GLY A 34 -7.86 2.23 1.11
N LEU A 35 -6.96 3.21 0.95
CA LEU A 35 -6.59 4.14 2.01
C LEU A 35 -7.76 5.05 2.42
N GLY A 36 -8.61 5.46 1.47
CA GLY A 36 -9.79 6.28 1.75
C GLY A 36 -10.87 5.58 2.59
N LYS A 37 -10.79 4.25 2.75
CA LYS A 37 -11.65 3.50 3.69
C LYS A 37 -11.15 3.58 5.13
N LEU A 38 -9.92 4.02 5.34
CA LEU A 38 -9.37 4.26 6.66
C LEU A 38 -9.78 5.68 7.07
N ASP A 39 -10.31 5.88 8.29
CA ASP A 39 -10.63 7.21 8.85
C ASP A 39 -9.33 7.94 9.26
N LEU A 40 -8.42 8.09 8.30
CA LEU A 40 -7.13 8.77 8.46
C LEU A 40 -7.24 10.18 7.90
N ARG A 41 -6.71 11.14 8.64
CA ARG A 41 -6.72 12.56 8.28
C ARG A 41 -5.30 13.11 8.22
N GLY A 42 -5.10 14.15 7.43
CA GLY A 42 -3.82 14.87 7.37
C GLY A 42 -2.76 14.23 6.47
N TYR A 43 -3.15 13.43 5.48
CA TYR A 43 -2.23 12.88 4.47
C TYR A 43 -2.66 13.27 3.06
N SER A 44 -1.69 13.32 2.15
CA SER A 44 -1.89 13.35 0.70
C SER A 44 -1.20 12.15 0.07
N LEU A 45 -1.67 11.71 -1.09
CA LEU A 45 -1.10 10.59 -1.81
C LEU A 45 -0.68 11.04 -3.21
N GLU A 46 0.59 10.82 -3.55
CA GLU A 46 1.18 11.21 -4.83
C GLU A 46 1.97 10.04 -5.42
N ARG A 47 2.00 9.94 -6.75
CA ARG A 47 2.79 8.95 -7.49
C ARG A 47 3.73 9.66 -8.45
N ARG A 48 4.99 9.26 -8.44
CA ARG A 48 5.98 9.66 -9.44
C ARG A 48 6.74 8.43 -9.94
N GLU A 49 7.10 8.44 -11.21
CA GLU A 49 8.10 7.50 -11.71
C GLU A 49 9.48 7.99 -11.29
N VAL A 50 10.28 7.08 -10.73
CA VAL A 50 11.66 7.36 -10.36
C VAL A 50 12.57 6.59 -11.30
N MET A 51 13.40 7.32 -12.05
CA MET A 51 14.45 6.72 -12.85
C MET A 51 15.55 6.21 -11.92
N LYS A 52 16.19 5.09 -12.29
CA LYS A 52 17.36 4.56 -11.59
C LYS A 52 18.63 5.25 -12.04
#